data_AF-A0A3M1VJQ4-F1
#
_entry.id   AF-A0A3M1VJQ4-F1
#
_cell.length_a   1.000
_cell.length_b   1.000
_cell.length_c   1.000
_cell.angle_alpha   90.00
_cell.angle_beta   90.00
_cell.angle_gamma   90.00
#
_symmetry.space_group_name_H-M   'P 1'
#
loop_
_entity.id
_entity.type
_entity.pdbx_description
1 polymer ?
#
loop_
_entity_poly.entity_id
_entity_poly.type
_entity_poly.pdbx_seq_one_letter_code
_entity_poly.pdbx_strand_id
1 'polypeptide(L)'
;MLLTACAAKKPPEAPVAFQDSDSAQPFAVKILDEINDGRNLRVIGSISADRPWNPDNVVVRLVGLGQGQEKAENVFALSERKKSEKSSAGNIGAGEPVSFVLSVPASGLSDYQLEVLWGEDAAPYLKKESALLEVRNLSYGIKPCASKQNCDDSYVLEGELVNTGKKLVTAARLGLAFYGGGDKLDLSGKVPENEQIIKLAGINLAPGELQPLRLVLEEKPPADAVKLKPRLRVISVSTD
;
A
#
# COMPACT_ATOMS: atom_id res chain seq x y z
N MET A 1 -67.57 45.44 7.13
CA MET A 1 -67.87 44.05 6.72
C MET A 1 -66.62 43.54 6.01
N LEU A 2 -65.85 42.65 6.66
CA LEU A 2 -64.53 42.21 6.18
C LEU A 2 -64.67 41.10 5.12
N LEU A 3 -63.97 41.28 4.00
CA LEU A 3 -63.72 40.24 2.99
C LEU A 3 -62.42 39.52 3.35
N THR A 4 -62.50 38.23 3.68
CA THR A 4 -61.34 37.36 3.89
C THR A 4 -61.12 36.53 2.63
N ALA A 5 -59.98 36.72 1.96
CA ALA A 5 -59.55 35.94 0.82
C ALA A 5 -58.86 34.64 1.28
N CYS A 6 -59.31 33.49 0.78
CA CYS A 6 -58.60 32.22 0.94
C CYS A 6 -57.46 32.12 -0.10
N ALA A 7 -56.22 32.06 0.38
CA ALA A 7 -55.06 31.73 -0.46
C ALA A 7 -55.04 30.22 -0.75
N ALA A 8 -55.07 29.85 -2.04
CA ALA A 8 -54.93 28.46 -2.48
C ALA A 8 -53.47 27.99 -2.27
N LYS A 9 -53.31 26.88 -1.55
CA LYS A 9 -52.03 26.26 -1.23
C LYS A 9 -51.52 25.47 -2.45
N LYS A 10 -50.39 25.88 -3.04
CA LYS A 10 -49.74 25.20 -4.16
C LYS A 10 -49.33 23.76 -3.74
N PRO A 11 -49.56 22.72 -4.55
CA PRO A 11 -49.12 21.36 -4.24
C PRO A 11 -47.58 21.29 -4.19
N PRO A 12 -46.99 20.41 -3.36
CA PRO A 12 -45.55 20.20 -3.33
C PRO A 12 -45.08 19.63 -4.68
N GLU A 13 -44.09 20.30 -5.29
CA GLU A 13 -43.39 19.80 -6.48
C GLU A 13 -42.69 18.49 -6.14
N ALA A 14 -42.92 17.46 -6.95
CA ALA A 14 -42.27 16.16 -6.80
C ALA A 14 -40.75 16.30 -6.96
N PRO A 15 -39.93 15.55 -6.20
CA PRO A 15 -38.48 15.60 -6.32
C PRO A 15 -38.06 15.23 -7.75
N VAL A 16 -37.25 16.11 -8.35
CA VAL A 16 -36.62 15.89 -9.65
C VAL A 16 -35.72 14.67 -9.52
N ALA A 17 -36.07 13.57 -10.20
CA ALA A 17 -35.20 12.42 -10.34
C ALA A 17 -33.97 12.84 -11.15
N PHE A 18 -32.81 12.88 -10.50
CA PHE A 18 -31.53 12.92 -11.20
C PHE A 18 -31.37 11.59 -11.93
N GLN A 19 -31.68 11.59 -13.23
CA GLN A 19 -31.22 10.54 -14.13
C GLN A 19 -29.75 10.82 -14.43
N ASP A 20 -28.84 10.21 -13.66
CA ASP A 20 -27.44 10.07 -14.06
C ASP A 20 -27.39 9.13 -15.28
N SER A 21 -27.64 9.70 -16.46
CA SER A 21 -27.37 9.08 -17.74
C SER A 21 -25.85 8.99 -17.94
N ASP A 22 -25.37 7.77 -18.20
CA ASP A 22 -24.02 7.44 -18.69
C ASP A 22 -22.85 7.36 -17.68
N SER A 23 -23.04 6.83 -16.47
CA SER A 23 -21.91 6.24 -15.73
C SER A 23 -21.54 4.87 -16.33
N ALA A 24 -21.07 4.84 -17.58
CA ALA A 24 -20.54 3.62 -18.17
C ALA A 24 -19.38 3.12 -17.30
N GLN A 25 -19.54 1.94 -16.69
CA GLN A 25 -18.47 1.34 -15.90
C GLN A 25 -17.29 1.05 -16.83
N PRO A 26 -16.08 1.57 -16.53
CA PRO A 26 -14.93 1.45 -17.44
C PRO A 26 -14.41 0.01 -17.57
N PHE A 27 -14.89 -0.89 -16.72
CA PHE A 27 -14.50 -2.29 -16.68
C PHE A 27 -15.72 -3.21 -16.70
N ALA A 28 -15.58 -4.31 -17.43
CA ALA A 28 -16.50 -5.45 -17.37
C ALA A 28 -15.79 -6.62 -16.70
N VAL A 29 -16.44 -7.22 -15.70
CA VAL A 29 -15.96 -8.44 -15.04
C VAL A 29 -16.82 -9.61 -15.46
N LYS A 30 -16.16 -10.72 -15.82
CA LYS A 30 -16.80 -11.99 -16.10
C LYS A 30 -16.25 -13.05 -15.16
N ILE A 31 -17.11 -13.59 -14.31
CA ILE A 31 -16.78 -14.78 -13.51
C ILE A 31 -16.86 -16.00 -14.43
N LEU A 32 -15.80 -16.79 -14.46
CA LEU A 32 -15.67 -17.99 -15.27
C LEU A 32 -15.97 -19.23 -14.45
N ASP A 33 -15.51 -19.27 -13.20
CA ASP A 33 -15.73 -20.39 -12.30
C ASP A 33 -15.63 -19.94 -10.83
N GLU A 34 -16.38 -20.63 -9.98
CA GLU A 34 -16.43 -20.43 -8.53
C GLU A 34 -16.31 -21.78 -7.83
N ILE A 35 -15.22 -21.96 -7.08
CA ILE A 35 -14.92 -23.23 -6.42
C ILE A 35 -14.86 -22.99 -4.92
N ASN A 36 -15.72 -23.66 -4.17
CA ASN A 36 -15.66 -23.71 -2.71
C ASN A 36 -15.39 -25.15 -2.27
N ASP A 37 -14.16 -25.43 -1.84
CA ASP A 37 -13.73 -26.77 -1.40
C ASP A 37 -13.86 -26.97 0.13
N GLY A 38 -14.52 -26.03 0.82
CA GLY A 38 -14.67 -26.00 2.28
C GLY A 38 -13.43 -25.49 3.02
N ARG A 39 -12.26 -25.41 2.37
CA ARG A 39 -11.04 -24.80 2.91
C ARG A 39 -10.81 -23.42 2.33
N ASN A 40 -11.04 -23.26 1.04
CA ASN A 40 -10.86 -22.03 0.28
C ASN A 40 -12.08 -21.78 -0.63
N LEU A 41 -12.45 -20.52 -0.72
CA LEU A 41 -13.25 -19.99 -1.80
C LEU A 41 -12.28 -19.46 -2.87
N ARG A 42 -12.42 -19.96 -4.09
CA ARG A 42 -11.62 -19.55 -5.25
C ARG A 42 -12.54 -19.01 -6.33
N VAL A 43 -12.20 -17.83 -6.84
CA VAL A 43 -12.90 -17.17 -7.95
C VAL A 43 -11.95 -17.07 -9.13
N ILE A 44 -12.37 -17.60 -10.28
CA ILE A 44 -11.65 -17.52 -11.54
C ILE A 44 -12.46 -16.61 -12.45
N GLY A 45 -11.84 -15.57 -13.00
CA GLY A 45 -12.54 -14.61 -13.82
C GLY A 45 -11.66 -13.95 -14.86
N SER A 46 -12.28 -13.08 -15.66
CA SER A 46 -11.58 -12.15 -16.53
C SER A 46 -12.15 -10.74 -16.37
N ILE A 47 -11.29 -9.74 -16.50
CA ILE A 47 -11.65 -8.33 -16.54
C ILE A 47 -11.27 -7.77 -17.92
N SER A 48 -12.12 -6.96 -18.52
CA SER A 48 -11.80 -6.20 -19.73
C SER A 48 -12.16 -4.73 -19.54
N ALA A 49 -11.42 -3.84 -20.20
CA ALA A 49 -11.69 -2.40 -20.19
C ALA A 49 -12.40 -1.97 -21.47
N ASP A 50 -13.25 -0.95 -21.41
CA ASP A 50 -13.92 -0.37 -22.58
C ASP A 50 -12.96 0.43 -23.50
N ARG A 51 -11.87 0.92 -22.92
CA ARG A 51 -10.79 1.68 -23.59
C ARG A 51 -9.43 1.24 -23.07
N PRO A 52 -8.32 1.61 -23.75
CA PRO A 52 -6.99 1.26 -23.27
C PRO A 52 -6.73 1.81 -21.86
N TRP A 53 -6.16 1.00 -20.98
CA TRP A 53 -5.96 1.35 -19.57
C TRP A 53 -4.56 1.02 -19.07
N ASN A 54 -4.04 1.83 -18.13
CA ASN A 54 -2.79 1.53 -17.45
C ASN A 54 -3.04 0.47 -16.36
N PRO A 55 -2.51 -0.75 -16.50
CA PRO A 55 -2.71 -1.81 -15.52
C PRO A 55 -2.14 -1.52 -14.13
N ASP A 56 -1.19 -0.58 -14.02
CA ASP A 56 -0.57 -0.21 -12.75
C ASP A 56 -1.52 0.54 -11.82
N ASN A 57 -2.72 0.90 -12.30
CA ASN A 57 -3.72 1.64 -11.55
C ASN A 57 -5.01 0.84 -11.31
N VAL A 58 -5.00 -0.49 -11.53
CA VAL A 58 -6.20 -1.35 -11.38
C VAL A 58 -5.87 -2.56 -10.53
N VAL A 59 -6.79 -2.89 -9.63
CA VAL A 59 -6.77 -4.16 -8.89
C VAL A 59 -8.13 -4.83 -8.93
N VAL A 60 -8.13 -6.16 -8.86
CA VAL A 60 -9.31 -6.96 -8.52
C VAL A 60 -9.15 -7.42 -7.09
N ARG A 61 -10.15 -7.15 -6.23
CA ARG A 61 -10.14 -7.49 -4.81
C ARG A 61 -11.26 -8.50 -4.55
N LEU A 62 -10.93 -9.60 -3.87
CA LEU A 62 -11.87 -10.58 -3.35
C LEU A 62 -11.92 -10.46 -1.84
N VAL A 63 -13.10 -10.17 -1.29
CA VAL A 63 -13.34 -10.02 0.14
C VAL A 63 -14.26 -11.14 0.61
N GLY A 64 -13.83 -11.91 1.60
CA GLY A 64 -14.67 -12.87 2.31
C GLY A 64 -15.38 -12.18 3.47
N LEU A 65 -16.69 -12.35 3.55
CA LEU A 65 -17.55 -11.77 4.58
C LEU A 65 -18.02 -12.85 5.55
N GLY A 66 -18.06 -12.56 6.84
CA GLY A 66 -18.68 -13.39 7.86
C GLY A 66 -19.53 -12.54 8.79
N GLN A 67 -20.85 -12.78 8.80
CA GLN A 67 -21.82 -11.96 9.56
C GLN A 67 -21.77 -10.47 9.16
N GLY A 68 -21.59 -10.20 7.86
CA GLY A 68 -21.51 -8.84 7.32
C GLY A 68 -20.21 -8.09 7.61
N GLN A 69 -19.19 -8.75 8.18
CA GLN A 69 -17.87 -8.16 8.41
C GLN A 69 -16.81 -8.79 7.49
N GLU A 70 -15.86 -7.99 7.01
CA GLU A 70 -14.69 -8.50 6.29
C GLU A 70 -13.86 -9.41 7.22
N LYS A 71 -13.61 -10.65 6.79
CA LYS A 71 -12.82 -11.65 7.55
C LYS A 71 -11.53 -12.04 6.84
N ALA A 72 -11.53 -11.99 5.51
CA ALA A 72 -10.38 -12.31 4.69
C ALA A 72 -10.41 -11.47 3.41
N GLU A 73 -9.25 -11.21 2.84
CA GLU A 73 -9.14 -10.54 1.55
C GLU A 73 -7.98 -11.10 0.73
N ASN A 74 -8.09 -10.99 -0.58
CA ASN A 74 -6.99 -11.24 -1.51
C ASN A 74 -7.10 -10.28 -2.70
N VAL A 75 -5.97 -9.83 -3.22
CA VAL A 75 -5.88 -8.78 -4.24
C VAL A 75 -5.03 -9.26 -5.40
N PHE A 76 -5.50 -9.00 -6.62
CA PHE A 76 -4.79 -9.22 -7.85
C PHE A 76 -4.57 -7.88 -8.55
N ALA A 77 -3.32 -7.40 -8.60
CA ALA A 77 -2.98 -6.22 -9.37
C ALA A 77 -2.83 -6.58 -10.85
N LEU A 78 -3.45 -5.81 -11.74
CA LEU A 78 -3.41 -6.11 -13.18
C LEU A 78 -2.00 -5.92 -13.78
N SER A 79 -1.13 -5.20 -13.08
CA SER A 79 0.30 -5.09 -13.39
C SER A 79 1.05 -6.43 -13.23
N GLU A 80 0.54 -7.35 -12.41
CA GLU A 80 1.10 -8.70 -12.21
C GLU A 80 0.69 -9.69 -13.32
N ARG A 81 -0.15 -9.28 -14.28
CA ARG A 81 -0.58 -10.15 -15.37
C ARG A 81 0.65 -10.66 -16.15
N LYS A 82 0.62 -11.94 -16.52
CA LYS A 82 1.61 -12.48 -17.46
C LYS A 82 1.43 -11.76 -18.78
N LYS A 83 2.45 -11.01 -19.23
CA LYS A 83 2.42 -10.33 -20.52
C LYS A 83 2.21 -11.38 -21.61
N SER A 84 1.10 -11.27 -22.32
CA SER A 84 0.88 -12.02 -23.56
C SER A 84 1.88 -11.54 -24.60
N GLU A 85 2.42 -12.45 -25.42
CA GLU A 85 3.35 -12.12 -26.52
C GLU A 85 2.78 -11.08 -27.51
N LYS A 86 1.45 -10.89 -27.53
CA LYS A 86 0.76 -9.90 -28.37
C LYS A 86 0.59 -8.52 -27.74
N SER A 87 0.90 -8.34 -26.46
CA SER A 87 0.75 -7.06 -25.75
C SER A 87 2.09 -6.30 -25.78
N SER A 88 2.33 -5.58 -26.88
CA SER A 88 3.57 -4.83 -27.12
C SER A 88 3.60 -3.45 -26.47
N ALA A 89 2.45 -2.95 -26.00
CA ALA A 89 2.34 -1.73 -25.21
C ALA A 89 1.94 -2.12 -23.79
N GLY A 90 2.62 -1.62 -22.75
CA GLY A 90 2.37 -1.98 -21.34
C GLY A 90 0.93 -1.77 -20.83
N ASN A 91 0.03 -1.23 -21.65
CA ASN A 91 -1.38 -1.03 -21.36
C ASN A 91 -2.22 -2.30 -21.61
N ILE A 92 -3.43 -2.31 -21.07
CA ILE A 92 -4.48 -3.28 -21.42
C ILE A 92 -5.23 -2.68 -22.61
N GLY A 93 -5.40 -3.42 -23.70
CA GLY A 93 -6.19 -2.98 -24.84
C GLY A 93 -7.70 -2.91 -24.55
N ALA A 94 -8.42 -2.08 -25.29
CA ALA A 94 -9.88 -2.05 -25.24
C ALA A 94 -10.44 -3.45 -25.59
N GLY A 95 -11.32 -3.98 -24.74
CA GLY A 95 -11.91 -5.31 -24.88
C GLY A 95 -10.95 -6.48 -24.63
N GLU A 96 -9.66 -6.22 -24.33
CA GLU A 96 -8.68 -7.27 -24.05
C GLU A 96 -9.00 -7.93 -22.69
N PRO A 97 -9.31 -9.24 -22.64
CA PRO A 97 -9.60 -9.90 -21.38
C PRO A 97 -8.29 -10.22 -20.63
N VAL A 98 -8.21 -9.79 -19.39
CA VAL A 98 -7.15 -10.15 -18.44
C VAL A 98 -7.71 -11.17 -17.45
N SER A 99 -7.21 -12.39 -17.49
CA SER A 99 -7.63 -13.44 -16.56
C SER A 99 -7.00 -13.23 -15.18
N PHE A 100 -7.78 -13.52 -14.14
CA PHE A 100 -7.33 -13.51 -12.75
C PHE A 100 -7.83 -14.75 -12.00
N VAL A 101 -7.11 -15.09 -10.93
CA VAL A 101 -7.50 -16.13 -9.98
C VAL A 101 -7.28 -15.56 -8.59
N LEU A 102 -8.36 -15.48 -7.80
CA LEU A 102 -8.32 -15.03 -6.42
C LEU A 102 -8.80 -16.15 -5.50
N SER A 103 -8.23 -16.22 -4.30
CA SER A 103 -8.60 -17.23 -3.32
C SER A 103 -8.54 -16.66 -1.91
N VAL A 104 -9.56 -16.93 -1.10
CA VAL A 104 -9.61 -16.61 0.33
C VAL A 104 -9.96 -17.87 1.13
N PRO A 105 -9.53 -17.99 2.41
CA PRO A 105 -9.96 -19.10 3.26
C PRO A 105 -11.49 -19.10 3.45
N ALA A 106 -12.15 -20.24 3.29
CA ALA A 106 -13.61 -20.36 3.36
C ALA A 106 -14.15 -20.44 4.81
N SER A 107 -13.29 -20.82 5.76
CA SER A 107 -13.72 -21.04 7.15
C SER A 107 -14.28 -19.76 7.78
N GLY A 108 -15.53 -19.82 8.24
CA GLY A 108 -16.21 -18.70 8.90
C GLY A 108 -16.73 -17.62 7.95
N LEU A 109 -16.69 -17.84 6.64
CA LEU A 109 -17.32 -16.97 5.66
C LEU A 109 -18.79 -17.36 5.46
N SER A 110 -19.67 -16.36 5.40
CA SER A 110 -21.07 -16.51 4.95
C SER A 110 -21.21 -16.12 3.49
N ASP A 111 -20.48 -15.09 3.06
CA ASP A 111 -20.63 -14.47 1.74
C ASP A 111 -19.26 -13.98 1.23
N TYR A 112 -19.22 -13.45 0.01
CA TYR A 112 -18.06 -12.76 -0.51
C TYR A 112 -18.46 -11.60 -1.42
N GLN A 113 -17.51 -10.69 -1.65
CA GLN A 113 -17.63 -9.57 -2.55
C GLN A 113 -16.42 -9.52 -3.48
N LEU A 114 -16.66 -9.36 -4.77
CA LEU A 114 -15.63 -9.17 -5.79
C LEU A 114 -15.71 -7.73 -6.29
N GLU A 115 -14.60 -7.00 -6.17
CA GLU A 115 -14.50 -5.58 -6.50
C GLU A 115 -13.44 -5.36 -7.57
N VAL A 116 -13.70 -4.40 -8.45
CA VAL A 116 -12.66 -3.79 -9.27
C VAL A 116 -12.43 -2.41 -8.73
N LEU A 117 -11.20 -2.15 -8.31
CA LEU A 117 -10.80 -0.83 -7.80
C LEU A 117 -9.82 -0.23 -8.80
N TRP A 118 -9.89 1.07 -9.00
CA TRP A 118 -9.04 1.76 -9.95
C TRP A 118 -8.69 3.19 -9.53
N GLY A 119 -7.59 3.72 -10.05
CA GLY A 119 -7.13 5.07 -9.69
C GLY A 119 -6.84 5.19 -8.19
N GLU A 120 -7.42 6.19 -7.53
CA GLU A 120 -7.23 6.45 -6.10
C GLU A 120 -7.77 5.30 -5.22
N ASP A 121 -8.85 4.64 -5.62
CA ASP A 121 -9.43 3.52 -4.86
C ASP A 121 -8.52 2.28 -4.87
N ALA A 122 -7.72 2.12 -5.92
CA ALA A 122 -6.73 1.05 -6.03
C ALA A 122 -5.43 1.36 -5.27
N ALA A 123 -5.12 2.64 -5.00
CA ALA A 123 -3.83 3.08 -4.45
C ALA A 123 -3.39 2.35 -3.15
N PRO A 124 -4.28 2.02 -2.20
CA PRO A 124 -3.90 1.26 -0.99
C PRO A 124 -3.48 -0.19 -1.27
N TYR A 125 -3.95 -0.77 -2.38
CA TYR A 125 -3.87 -2.19 -2.71
C TYR A 125 -2.84 -2.50 -3.78
N LEU A 126 -2.53 -1.53 -4.62
CA LEU A 126 -1.37 -1.56 -5.48
C LEU A 126 -0.17 -1.66 -4.55
N LYS A 127 0.48 -2.84 -4.53
CA LYS A 127 1.70 -3.05 -3.76
C LYS A 127 2.61 -1.86 -4.07
N LYS A 128 2.79 -0.96 -3.08
CA LYS A 128 3.99 -0.11 -3.03
C LYS A 128 5.10 -1.11 -3.21
N GLU A 129 5.78 -1.10 -4.36
CA GLU A 129 6.76 -2.09 -4.78
C GLU A 129 7.43 -2.65 -3.53
N SER A 130 7.27 -3.95 -3.25
CA SER A 130 7.85 -4.62 -2.10
C SER A 130 9.22 -4.00 -1.85
N ALA A 131 9.34 -3.27 -0.73
CA ALA A 131 10.34 -2.21 -0.60
C ALA A 131 11.67 -2.70 -1.18
N LEU A 132 12.13 -2.08 -2.29
CA LEU A 132 13.30 -2.53 -3.04
C LEU A 132 14.52 -2.72 -2.13
N LEU A 133 14.51 -2.03 -0.99
CA LEU A 133 15.47 -2.14 0.07
C LEU A 133 14.74 -2.39 1.40
N GLU A 134 15.18 -3.40 2.14
CA GLU A 134 14.74 -3.68 3.51
C GLU A 134 15.87 -3.43 4.50
N VAL A 135 15.52 -3.04 5.74
CA VAL A 135 16.44 -2.98 6.87
C VAL A 135 16.18 -4.16 7.79
N ARG A 136 17.18 -5.00 8.04
CA ARG A 136 17.08 -6.19 8.91
C ARG A 136 18.09 -6.12 10.05
N ASN A 137 17.86 -6.98 11.06
CA ASN A 137 18.77 -7.22 12.17
C ASN A 137 19.23 -5.95 12.89
N LEU A 138 18.30 -4.98 13.03
CA LEU A 138 18.60 -3.69 13.63
C LEU A 138 18.90 -3.85 15.12
N SER A 139 20.09 -3.44 15.51
CA SER A 139 20.59 -3.37 16.87
C SER A 139 21.06 -1.96 17.18
N TYR A 140 20.99 -1.56 18.44
CA TYR A 140 21.43 -0.23 18.86
C TYR A 140 22.24 -0.35 20.15
N GLY A 141 23.22 0.53 20.29
CA GLY A 141 24.09 0.58 21.45
C GLY A 141 24.61 1.98 21.70
N ILE A 142 25.09 2.19 22.92
CA ILE A 142 25.81 3.40 23.30
C ILE A 142 27.30 3.08 23.21
N LYS A 143 28.03 3.87 22.43
CA LYS A 143 29.48 3.80 22.38
C LYS A 143 30.03 4.89 23.31
N PRO A 144 30.54 4.51 24.50
CA PRO A 144 31.04 5.46 25.47
C PRO A 144 32.25 6.20 24.91
N CYS A 145 32.36 7.50 25.21
CA CYS A 145 33.53 8.22 24.77
C CYS A 145 34.78 7.84 25.58
N ALA A 146 35.87 7.54 24.88
CA ALA A 146 37.13 7.12 25.50
C ALA A 146 37.93 8.27 26.16
N SER A 147 37.59 9.53 25.85
CA SER A 147 38.32 10.71 26.35
C SER A 147 37.68 11.30 27.60
N LYS A 148 38.48 11.61 28.62
CA LYS A 148 38.04 12.19 29.90
C LYS A 148 37.71 13.69 29.84
N GLN A 149 37.87 14.35 28.70
CA GLN A 149 37.56 15.77 28.53
C GLN A 149 36.47 15.98 27.47
N ASN A 150 35.32 16.48 27.93
CA ASN A 150 34.20 17.03 27.13
C ASN A 150 33.85 16.24 25.87
N CYS A 151 33.51 14.97 26.05
CA CYS A 151 33.08 14.14 24.96
C CYS A 151 31.74 13.50 25.32
N ASP A 152 30.75 13.72 24.45
CA ASP A 152 29.44 13.11 24.60
C ASP A 152 29.46 11.66 24.08
N ASP A 153 28.70 10.79 24.75
CA ASP A 153 28.48 9.44 24.26
C ASP A 153 27.81 9.46 22.88
N SER A 154 28.24 8.54 22.02
CA SER A 154 27.67 8.41 20.67
C SER A 154 26.72 7.22 20.61
N TYR A 155 25.63 7.37 19.87
CA TYR A 155 24.68 6.27 19.66
C TYR A 155 24.99 5.60 18.34
N VAL A 156 25.12 4.27 18.38
CA VAL A 156 25.44 3.47 17.20
C VAL A 156 24.24 2.59 16.91
N LEU A 157 23.75 2.68 15.66
CA LEU A 157 22.72 1.82 15.12
C LEU A 157 23.35 0.93 14.05
N GLU A 158 23.25 -0.38 14.23
CA GLU A 158 23.85 -1.38 13.35
C GLU A 158 22.76 -2.30 12.81
N GLY A 159 22.86 -2.66 11.53
CA GLY A 159 21.90 -3.55 10.89
C GLY A 159 22.36 -3.93 9.50
N GLU A 160 21.43 -4.38 8.67
CA GLU A 160 21.72 -4.84 7.31
C GLU A 160 20.71 -4.23 6.33
N LEU A 161 21.21 -3.69 5.23
CA LEU A 161 20.41 -3.35 4.06
C LEU A 161 20.34 -4.58 3.15
N VAL A 162 19.14 -4.96 2.73
CA VAL A 162 18.93 -6.09 1.82
C VAL A 162 18.13 -5.63 0.62
N ASN A 163 18.64 -5.83 -0.59
CA ASN A 163 17.89 -5.55 -1.81
C ASN A 163 16.97 -6.73 -2.12
N THR A 164 15.68 -6.58 -1.84
CA THR A 164 14.66 -7.59 -2.16
C THR A 164 14.02 -7.36 -3.54
N GLY A 165 14.42 -6.28 -4.22
CA GLY A 165 13.99 -5.90 -5.55
C GLY A 165 14.66 -6.69 -6.68
N LYS A 166 14.37 -6.28 -7.92
CA LYS A 166 14.92 -6.88 -9.15
C LYS A 166 15.96 -6.02 -9.87
N LYS A 167 16.23 -4.82 -9.36
CA LYS A 167 17.15 -3.84 -9.96
C LYS A 167 18.29 -3.50 -9.00
N LEU A 168 19.40 -2.97 -9.51
CA LEU A 168 20.50 -2.49 -8.66
C LEU A 168 20.02 -1.26 -7.88
N VAL A 169 20.29 -1.23 -6.58
CA VAL A 169 20.02 -0.06 -5.74
C VAL A 169 21.28 0.79 -5.65
N THR A 170 21.16 2.06 -6.08
CA THR A 170 22.28 3.03 -6.15
C THR A 170 22.28 4.07 -5.02
N ALA A 171 21.10 4.37 -4.48
CA ALA A 171 20.92 5.28 -3.35
C ALA A 171 19.64 4.98 -2.57
N ALA A 172 19.58 5.44 -1.33
CA ALA A 172 18.40 5.30 -0.48
C ALA A 172 18.24 6.49 0.47
N ARG A 173 16.99 6.80 0.83
CA ARG A 173 16.66 7.70 1.93
C ARG A 173 16.06 6.87 3.04
N LEU A 174 16.67 6.90 4.22
CA LEU A 174 16.17 6.25 5.41
C LEU A 174 15.54 7.28 6.33
N GLY A 175 14.49 6.87 7.01
CA GLY A 175 13.87 7.62 8.08
C GLY A 175 14.19 6.97 9.41
N LEU A 176 14.73 7.76 10.34
CA LEU A 176 15.06 7.35 11.70
C LEU A 176 14.16 8.11 12.67
N ALA A 177 13.44 7.37 13.52
CA ALA A 177 12.66 7.93 14.60
C ALA A 177 12.74 7.07 15.86
N PHE A 178 12.52 7.69 17.01
CA PHE A 178 12.50 7.04 18.32
C PHE A 178 11.06 6.94 18.81
N TYR A 179 10.57 5.72 19.02
CA TYR A 179 9.19 5.47 19.41
C TYR A 179 9.09 4.85 20.80
N GLY A 180 8.06 5.26 21.56
CA GLY A 180 7.72 4.66 22.83
C GLY A 180 7.00 3.31 22.66
N GLY A 181 6.98 2.51 23.72
CA GLY A 181 6.22 1.26 23.77
C GLY A 181 4.71 1.52 23.76
N GLY A 182 4.14 1.81 22.59
CA GLY A 182 2.72 2.11 22.39
C GLY A 182 2.41 2.84 21.09
N ASP A 183 3.39 3.55 20.53
CA ASP A 183 3.19 4.32 19.32
C ASP A 183 3.09 3.40 18.08
N LYS A 184 1.97 3.49 17.37
CA LYS A 184 1.81 2.86 16.06
C LYS A 184 2.53 3.70 15.03
N LEU A 185 3.41 3.06 14.24
CA LEU A 185 4.05 3.71 13.11
C LEU A 185 3.00 3.99 12.04
N ASP A 186 2.92 5.25 11.63
CA ASP A 186 2.19 5.59 10.41
C ASP A 186 3.00 5.12 9.21
N LEU A 187 2.56 4.02 8.59
CA LEU A 187 3.12 3.48 7.35
C LEU A 187 2.49 4.12 6.09
N SER A 188 1.68 5.18 6.25
CA SER A 188 1.03 5.89 5.13
C SER A 188 2.02 6.40 4.08
N GLY A 189 3.31 6.48 4.40
CA GLY A 189 4.37 6.93 3.51
C GLY A 189 4.67 8.42 3.65
N LYS A 190 3.87 9.16 4.41
CA LYS A 190 4.25 10.51 4.87
C LYS A 190 5.42 10.39 5.85
N VAL A 191 6.38 11.30 5.77
CA VAL A 191 7.50 11.40 6.72
C VAL A 191 7.01 12.21 7.91
N PRO A 192 6.88 11.62 9.11
CA PRO A 192 6.53 12.37 10.31
C PRO A 192 7.54 13.49 10.55
N GLU A 193 7.09 14.62 11.11
CA GLU A 193 7.95 15.79 11.36
C GLU A 193 9.10 15.49 12.35
N ASN A 194 8.94 14.46 13.19
CA ASN A 194 9.94 14.00 14.15
C ASN A 194 10.89 12.91 13.61
N GLU A 195 10.84 12.62 12.31
CA GLU A 195 11.71 11.63 11.67
C GLU A 195 12.94 12.28 11.04
N GLN A 196 14.13 11.87 11.48
CA GLN A 196 15.39 12.30 10.90
C GLN A 196 15.63 11.58 9.57
N ILE A 197 15.92 12.33 8.52
CA ILE A 197 16.18 11.77 7.18
C ILE A 197 17.67 11.56 6.99
N ILE A 198 18.06 10.31 6.75
CA ILE A 198 19.43 9.90 6.45
C ILE A 198 19.52 9.59 4.95
N LYS A 199 20.43 10.29 4.26
CA LYS A 199 20.68 10.05 2.83
C LYS A 199 21.87 9.10 2.68
N LEU A 200 21.64 7.98 2.03
CA LEU A 200 22.68 7.04 1.66
C LEU A 200 22.90 7.12 0.14
N ALA A 201 24.12 7.42 -0.28
CA ALA A 201 24.50 7.51 -1.68
C ALA A 201 25.64 6.53 -1.97
N GLY A 202 25.75 6.08 -3.22
CA GLY A 202 26.79 5.12 -3.62
C GLY A 202 26.61 3.74 -3.00
N ILE A 203 25.38 3.39 -2.62
CA ILE A 203 25.03 1.99 -2.35
C ILE A 203 25.13 1.29 -3.71
N ASN A 204 25.73 0.10 -3.78
CA ASN A 204 25.72 -0.70 -5.00
C ASN A 204 25.22 -2.09 -4.63
N LEU A 205 23.92 -2.20 -4.39
CA LEU A 205 23.32 -3.43 -3.85
C LEU A 205 22.56 -4.14 -4.96
N ALA A 206 23.09 -5.26 -5.46
CA ALA A 206 22.43 -6.07 -6.48
C ALA A 206 21.21 -6.82 -5.92
N PRO A 207 20.28 -7.31 -6.76
CA PRO A 207 19.16 -8.13 -6.31
C PRO A 207 19.59 -9.31 -5.43
N GLY A 208 19.05 -9.39 -4.22
CA GLY A 208 19.38 -10.41 -3.21
C GLY A 208 20.64 -10.14 -2.40
N GLU A 209 21.39 -9.09 -2.70
CA GLU A 209 22.61 -8.72 -1.97
C GLU A 209 22.28 -8.05 -0.63
N LEU A 210 23.21 -8.21 0.32
CA LEU A 210 23.15 -7.64 1.65
C LEU A 210 24.39 -6.76 1.92
N GLN A 211 24.18 -5.62 2.56
CA GLN A 211 25.24 -4.69 2.94
C GLN A 211 25.07 -4.27 4.40
N PRO A 212 26.13 -4.40 5.23
CA PRO A 212 26.09 -3.90 6.60
C PRO A 212 25.83 -2.40 6.65
N LEU A 213 24.92 -2.00 7.54
CA LEU A 213 24.59 -0.62 7.84
C LEU A 213 25.11 -0.27 9.23
N ARG A 214 25.87 0.83 9.31
CA ARG A 214 26.31 1.38 10.59
C ARG A 214 26.11 2.89 10.59
N LEU A 215 25.22 3.35 11.45
CA LEU A 215 24.91 4.77 11.62
C LEU A 215 25.42 5.22 12.99
N VAL A 216 26.15 6.33 13.00
CA VAL A 216 26.59 7.00 14.23
C VAL A 216 25.78 8.28 14.36
N LEU A 217 25.02 8.40 15.44
CA LEU A 217 24.21 9.57 15.74
C LEU A 217 25.00 10.45 16.69
N GLU A 218 25.26 11.68 16.25
CA GLU A 218 25.96 12.70 17.02
C GLU A 218 25.02 13.41 18.00
N GLU A 219 23.73 13.50 17.67
CA GLU A 219 22.73 14.07 18.55
C GLU A 219 22.26 13.05 19.58
N LYS A 220 22.20 13.49 20.85
CA LYS A 220 21.62 12.69 21.91
C LYS A 220 20.13 12.46 21.61
N PRO A 221 19.63 11.22 21.65
CA PRO A 221 18.21 10.98 21.57
C PRO A 221 17.52 11.66 22.78
N PRO A 222 16.21 11.95 22.69
CA PRO A 222 15.47 12.64 23.75
C PRO A 222 15.72 12.01 25.12
N ALA A 223 15.72 12.77 26.22
CA ALA A 223 16.13 12.30 27.56
C ALA A 223 15.40 11.01 28.03
N ASP A 224 14.22 10.72 27.50
CA ASP A 224 13.44 9.50 27.74
C ASP A 224 13.86 8.28 26.87
N ALA A 225 14.96 8.39 26.11
CA ALA A 225 15.42 7.41 25.14
C ALA A 225 15.68 6.01 25.70
N VAL A 226 15.91 5.89 27.00
CA VAL A 226 16.01 4.58 27.67
C VAL A 226 14.73 3.74 27.46
N LYS A 227 13.58 4.40 27.26
CA LYS A 227 12.29 3.76 26.94
C LYS A 227 11.95 3.78 25.45
N LEU A 228 12.66 4.58 24.64
CA LEU A 228 12.38 4.73 23.22
C LEU A 228 13.26 3.78 22.41
N LYS A 229 12.64 2.97 21.54
CA LYS A 229 13.40 2.11 20.62
C LYS A 229 13.62 2.85 19.31
N PRO A 230 14.86 2.90 18.77
CA PRO A 230 15.07 3.42 17.44
C PRO A 230 14.36 2.52 16.44
N ARG A 231 13.70 3.14 15.47
CA ARG A 231 13.13 2.46 14.31
C ARG A 231 13.64 3.13 13.06
N LEU A 232 14.08 2.29 12.14
CA LEU A 232 14.59 2.70 10.84
C LEU A 232 13.65 2.16 9.77
N ARG A 233 13.26 3.02 8.83
CA ARG A 233 12.47 2.62 7.65
C ARG A 233 13.07 3.19 6.37
N VAL A 234 12.78 2.55 5.26
CA VAL A 234 13.13 3.06 3.94
C VAL A 234 12.04 4.02 3.48
N ILE A 235 12.42 5.27 3.18
CA ILE A 235 11.53 6.32 2.66
C ILE A 235 11.47 6.22 1.13
N SER A 236 12.63 6.12 0.48
CA SER A 236 12.73 6.03 -0.98
C SER A 236 14.02 5.34 -1.40
N VAL A 237 14.02 4.79 -2.60
CA VAL A 237 15.17 4.10 -3.21
C VAL A 237 15.39 4.65 -4.61
N SER A 238 16.64 4.76 -5.04
CA SER A 238 17.03 5.01 -6.42
C SER A 238 17.64 3.75 -7.00
N THR A 239 17.20 3.36 -8.20
CA THR A 239 17.75 2.21 -8.94
C THR A 239 18.39 2.67 -10.24
N ASP A 240 19.16 1.78 -10.86
CA ASP A 240 19.54 1.90 -12.27
C ASP A 240 18.40 1.49 -13.24
#